data_AF-A0A660Q713-F1
#
_entry.id   AF-A0A660Q713-F1
#
_cell.length_a   1.000
_cell.length_b   1.000
_cell.length_c   1.000
_cell.angle_alpha   90.00
_cell.angle_beta   90.00
_cell.angle_gamma   90.00
#
_symmetry.space_group_name_H-M   'P 1'
#
loop_
_entity.id
_entity.type
_entity.pdbx_description
1 polymer ?
#
loop_
_entity_poly.entity_id
_entity_poly.type
_entity_poly.pdbx_seq_one_letter_code
_entity_poly.pdbx_strand_id
1 'polypeptide(L)'
;MTTPDPDTADPSRRHRSRAPLILSCLVYPGAGQALQKRWLPAGIFALLFTVCLTGLFFSVLVPVWKNVTAALSFAESGGSGIQFAGISLARVLAWLIAGLAIYAANAVDAYLHS
;
A
#
# COMPACT_ATOMS: atom_id res chain seq x y z
N MET A 1 -49.33 -23.23 26.19
CA MET A 1 -48.60 -21.95 26.19
C MET A 1 -47.16 -22.28 25.86
N THR A 2 -46.83 -22.31 24.57
CA THR A 2 -45.53 -22.73 24.03
C THR A 2 -44.60 -21.53 24.03
N THR A 3 -43.50 -21.62 24.79
CA THR A 3 -42.43 -20.62 24.79
C THR A 3 -41.80 -20.56 23.39
N PRO A 4 -41.71 -19.37 22.76
CA PRO A 4 -41.07 -19.23 21.46
C PRO A 4 -39.61 -19.69 21.53
N ASP A 5 -39.22 -20.49 20.55
CA ASP A 5 -37.90 -21.09 20.44
C ASP A 5 -36.84 -19.99 20.18
N PRO A 6 -35.85 -19.80 21.07
CA PRO A 6 -34.79 -18.82 20.85
C PRO A 6 -33.90 -19.15 19.64
N ASP A 7 -34.05 -20.33 19.03
CA ASP A 7 -33.28 -20.79 17.88
C ASP A 7 -33.82 -20.38 16.50
N THR A 8 -34.86 -19.54 16.41
CA THR A 8 -35.07 -18.71 15.20
C THR A 8 -34.04 -17.57 15.17
N ALA A 9 -32.77 -17.94 15.19
CA ALA A 9 -31.63 -17.06 15.00
C ALA A 9 -31.71 -16.48 13.59
N ASP A 10 -32.08 -15.21 13.54
CA ASP A 10 -32.17 -14.41 12.33
C ASP A 10 -30.94 -14.64 11.42
N PRO A 11 -31.11 -15.24 10.23
CA PRO A 11 -30.00 -15.52 9.31
C PRO A 11 -29.28 -14.24 8.85
N SER A 12 -29.88 -13.06 9.05
CA SER A 12 -29.25 -11.77 8.78
C SER A 12 -27.97 -11.52 9.59
N ARG A 13 -27.79 -12.17 10.75
CA ARG A 13 -26.58 -12.02 11.59
C ARG A 13 -25.32 -12.66 11.01
N ARG A 14 -25.42 -13.51 9.97
CA ARG A 14 -24.24 -14.12 9.30
C ARG A 14 -23.68 -13.29 8.16
N HIS A 15 -24.25 -12.12 7.85
CA HIS A 15 -23.54 -11.13 7.05
C HIS A 15 -22.46 -10.47 7.91
N ARG A 16 -21.40 -11.24 8.21
CA ARG A 16 -20.13 -10.73 8.71
C ARG A 16 -19.72 -9.63 7.73
N SER A 17 -19.82 -8.38 8.19
CA SER A 17 -19.62 -7.21 7.34
C SER A 17 -18.24 -7.34 6.70
N ARG A 18 -18.19 -7.63 5.40
CA ARG A 18 -16.95 -7.69 4.61
C ARG A 18 -16.39 -6.28 4.35
N ALA A 19 -17.10 -5.25 4.80
CA ALA A 19 -16.71 -3.85 4.66
C ALA A 19 -15.28 -3.55 5.13
N PRO A 20 -14.76 -4.07 6.26
CA PRO A 20 -13.39 -3.79 6.70
C PRO A 20 -12.34 -4.35 5.75
N LEU A 21 -12.63 -5.49 5.13
CA LEU A 21 -11.72 -6.19 4.21
C LEU A 21 -11.68 -5.46 2.86
N ILE A 22 -12.85 -5.05 2.37
CA ILE A 22 -12.97 -4.21 1.16
C ILE A 22 -12.28 -2.86 1.38
N LEU A 23 -12.44 -2.23 2.54
CA LEU A 23 -11.82 -0.93 2.84
C LEU A 23 -10.29 -1.02 2.91
N SER A 24 -9.74 -2.04 3.57
CA SER A 24 -8.30 -2.29 3.62
C SER A 24 -7.69 -2.58 2.24
N CYS A 25 -8.45 -3.25 1.37
CA CYS A 25 -7.96 -3.56 0.03
C CYS A 25 -8.06 -2.35 -0.92
N LEU A 26 -9.17 -1.61 -0.91
CA LEU A 26 -9.39 -0.54 -1.90
C LEU A 26 -8.76 0.80 -1.52
N VAL A 27 -8.69 1.14 -0.24
CA VAL A 27 -8.33 2.51 0.17
C VAL A 27 -6.85 2.60 0.46
N TYR A 28 -6.39 1.89 1.49
CA TYR A 28 -5.04 2.08 2.02
C TYR A 28 -4.73 1.02 3.10
N PRO A 29 -3.50 0.47 3.17
CA PRO A 29 -3.10 -0.45 4.23
C PRO A 29 -3.32 0.14 5.64
N GLY A 30 -3.91 -0.62 6.55
CA GLY A 30 -4.27 -0.18 7.90
C GLY A 30 -5.67 0.43 8.06
N ALA A 31 -6.39 0.76 6.97
CA ALA A 31 -7.70 1.42 7.08
C ALA A 31 -8.79 0.54 7.74
N GLY A 32 -8.84 -0.75 7.43
CA GLY A 32 -9.78 -1.67 8.08
C GLY A 32 -9.45 -1.94 9.55
N GLN A 33 -8.17 -1.95 9.93
CA GLN A 33 -7.74 -2.08 11.33
C GLN A 33 -8.12 -0.83 12.15
N ALA A 34 -8.07 0.35 11.54
CA ALA A 34 -8.54 1.59 12.18
C ALA A 34 -10.05 1.53 12.49
N LEU A 35 -10.86 0.96 11.59
CA LEU A 35 -12.30 0.72 11.85
C LEU A 35 -12.54 -0.27 12.99
N GLN A 36 -11.66 -1.26 13.15
CA GLN A 36 -11.69 -2.21 14.28
C GLN A 36 -11.13 -1.62 15.58
N LYS A 37 -10.81 -0.32 15.63
CA LYS A 37 -10.15 0.37 16.77
C LYS A 37 -8.77 -0.22 17.13
N ARG A 38 -8.13 -0.95 16.21
CA ARG A 38 -6.76 -1.48 16.35
C ARG A 38 -5.77 -0.47 15.79
N TRP A 39 -5.62 0.67 16.48
CA TRP A 39 -4.82 1.82 16.02
C TRP A 39 -3.33 1.51 15.85
N LEU A 40 -2.76 0.69 16.73
CA LEU A 40 -1.34 0.36 16.69
C LEU A 40 -0.95 -0.41 15.41
N PRO A 41 -1.57 -1.56 15.07
CA PRO A 41 -1.26 -2.24 13.81
C PRO A 41 -1.63 -1.39 12.60
N ALA A 42 -2.73 -0.62 12.65
CA ALA A 42 -3.10 0.29 11.58
C ALA A 42 -1.98 1.29 11.26
N GLY A 43 -1.41 1.91 12.31
CA GLY A 43 -0.29 2.85 12.18
C GLY A 43 0.98 2.19 11.65
N ILE A 44 1.30 0.97 12.11
CA ILE A 44 2.49 0.24 11.66
C ILE A 44 2.40 -0.09 10.16
N PHE A 45 1.29 -0.68 9.71
CA PHE A 45 1.12 -1.03 8.29
C PHE A 45 1.08 0.22 7.39
N ALA A 46 0.38 1.28 7.83
CA ALA A 46 0.35 2.56 7.14
C ALA A 46 1.76 3.15 6.96
N LEU A 47 2.55 3.19 8.04
CA LEU A 47 3.89 3.76 8.02
C LEU A 47 4.83 2.96 7.13
N LEU A 48 4.86 1.63 7.28
CA LEU A 48 5.71 0.76 6.46
C LEU A 48 5.36 0.85 4.97
N PHE A 49 4.07 0.88 4.63
CA PHE A 49 3.63 1.06 3.25
C PHE A 49 4.02 2.44 2.71
N THR A 50 3.88 3.51 3.51
CA THR A 50 4.32 4.87 3.13
C THR A 50 5.81 4.92 2.85
N VAL A 51 6.62 4.29 3.69
CA VAL A 51 8.08 4.22 3.48
C VAL A 51 8.40 3.51 2.17
N CYS A 52 7.75 2.38 1.88
CA CYS A 52 7.98 1.65 0.62
C CYS A 52 7.54 2.44 -0.60
N LEU A 53 6.36 3.07 -0.55
CA LEU A 53 5.85 3.91 -1.62
C LEU A 53 6.76 5.11 -1.87
N THR A 54 7.23 5.76 -0.80
CA THR A 54 8.17 6.87 -0.86
C THR A 54 9.51 6.42 -1.45
N GLY A 55 10.07 5.31 -0.98
CA GLY A 55 11.29 4.72 -1.53
C GLY A 55 11.16 4.36 -3.01
N LEU A 56 10.01 3.84 -3.43
CA LEU A 56 9.69 3.56 -4.83
C LEU A 56 9.67 4.86 -5.66
N PHE A 57 8.96 5.89 -5.19
CA PHE A 57 8.92 7.20 -5.84
C PHE A 57 10.30 7.81 -5.98
N PHE A 58 11.11 7.87 -4.91
CA PHE A 58 12.47 8.42 -4.97
C PHE A 58 13.38 7.63 -5.91
N SER A 59 13.21 6.30 -5.98
CA SER A 59 14.00 5.44 -6.87
C SER A 59 13.77 5.72 -8.35
N VAL A 60 12.62 6.29 -8.71
CA VAL A 60 12.27 6.63 -10.11
C VAL A 60 12.40 8.13 -10.37
N LEU A 61 11.82 8.97 -9.51
CA LEU A 61 11.77 10.41 -9.71
C LEU A 61 13.15 11.06 -9.70
N VAL A 62 14.07 10.61 -8.83
CA VAL A 62 15.41 11.22 -8.74
C VAL A 62 16.22 10.98 -10.03
N PRO A 63 16.34 9.75 -10.55
CA PRO A 63 16.99 9.54 -11.85
C PRO A 63 16.29 10.25 -13.00
N VAL A 64 14.95 10.24 -13.04
CA VAL A 64 14.18 10.95 -14.08
C VAL A 64 14.49 12.44 -14.06
N TRP A 65 14.46 13.06 -12.88
CA TRP A 65 14.80 14.47 -12.72
C TRP A 65 16.23 14.77 -13.19
N LYS A 66 17.20 13.95 -12.77
CA LYS A 66 18.59 14.07 -13.24
C LYS A 66 18.70 13.98 -14.76
N ASN A 67 17.98 13.06 -15.39
CA ASN A 67 17.99 12.88 -16.84
C ASN A 67 17.35 14.05 -17.57
N VAL A 68 16.25 14.62 -17.03
CA VAL A 68 15.62 15.83 -17.57
C VAL A 68 16.58 17.02 -17.48
N THR A 69 17.18 17.26 -16.31
CA THR A 69 18.16 18.35 -16.14
C THR A 69 19.37 18.18 -17.06
N ALA A 70 19.87 16.95 -17.21
CA ALA A 70 20.99 16.66 -18.10
C ALA A 70 20.63 16.89 -19.58
N ALA A 71 19.41 16.53 -20.00
CA ALA A 71 18.92 16.78 -21.35
C ALA A 71 18.74 18.28 -21.65
N LEU A 72 18.22 19.04 -20.69
CA LEU A 72 18.07 20.50 -20.81
C LEU A 72 19.44 21.19 -20.90
N SER A 73 20.37 20.83 -20.02
CA SER A 73 21.73 21.38 -20.03
C SER A 73 22.49 21.08 -21.33
N PHE A 74 22.26 19.90 -21.92
CA PHE A 74 22.80 19.57 -23.23
C PHE A 74 22.24 20.45 -24.35
N ALA A 75 20.93 20.66 -24.35
CA ALA A 75 20.26 21.50 -25.34
C ALA A 75 20.77 22.95 -25.29
N GLU A 76 21.11 23.46 -24.10
CA GLU A 76 21.63 24.82 -23.92
C GLU A 76 23.11 24.96 -24.28
N SER A 77 23.95 23.98 -23.89
CA SER A 77 25.41 24.11 -24.01
C SER A 77 25.99 23.56 -25.32
N GLY A 78 25.23 22.76 -26.08
CA GLY A 78 25.73 22.06 -27.27
C GLY A 78 26.89 21.10 -27.00
N GLY A 79 27.17 20.80 -25.73
CA GLY A 79 28.37 20.09 -25.29
C GLY A 79 28.24 18.58 -25.39
N SER A 80 29.23 17.91 -25.97
CA SER A 80 29.33 16.45 -26.01
C SER A 80 29.79 15.91 -24.64
N GLY A 81 28.88 15.39 -23.82
CA GLY A 81 29.26 14.78 -22.53
C GLY A 81 28.14 14.37 -21.57
N ILE A 82 26.93 14.09 -22.04
CA ILE A 82 25.81 13.76 -21.14
C ILE A 82 26.03 12.38 -20.50
N GLN A 83 26.01 12.33 -19.17
CA GLN A 83 25.85 11.09 -18.43
C GLN A 83 24.41 10.99 -17.92
N PHE A 84 23.63 10.07 -18.51
CA PHE A 84 22.30 9.75 -17.99
C PHE A 84 22.40 8.87 -16.76
N ALA A 85 21.63 9.20 -15.73
CA ALA A 85 21.44 8.36 -14.56
C ALA A 85 20.59 7.13 -14.94
N GLY A 86 21.19 5.94 -14.83
CA GLY A 86 20.47 4.68 -15.00
C GLY A 86 19.44 4.46 -13.89
N ILE A 87 18.23 4.06 -14.26
CA ILE A 87 17.21 3.60 -13.31
C ILE A 87 17.51 2.14 -12.99
N SER A 88 17.86 1.86 -11.74
CA SER A 88 18.10 0.49 -11.29
C SER A 88 16.77 -0.26 -11.17
N LEU A 89 16.47 -1.11 -12.15
CA LEU A 89 15.27 -1.96 -12.14
C LEU A 89 15.19 -2.80 -10.88
N ALA A 90 16.31 -3.36 -10.42
CA ALA A 90 16.39 -4.15 -9.20
C ALA A 90 15.92 -3.36 -7.96
N ARG A 91 16.31 -2.08 -7.85
CA ARG A 91 15.88 -1.22 -6.73
C ARG A 91 14.40 -0.90 -6.80
N VAL A 92 13.87 -0.60 -7.99
CA VAL A 92 12.44 -0.35 -8.20
C VAL A 92 11.62 -1.58 -7.83
N LEU A 93 12.03 -2.76 -8.32
CA LEU A 93 11.38 -4.03 -8.01
C LEU A 93 11.47 -4.37 -6.51
N ALA A 94 12.59 -4.10 -5.85
CA ALA A 94 12.74 -4.34 -4.42
C ALA A 94 11.71 -3.54 -3.60
N TRP A 95 11.56 -2.24 -3.86
CA TRP A 95 10.55 -1.41 -3.17
C TRP A 95 9.12 -1.84 -3.50
N LEU A 96 8.84 -2.19 -4.76
CA LEU A 96 7.53 -2.69 -5.18
C LEU A 96 7.17 -4.01 -4.48
N ILE A 97 8.07 -4.99 -4.50
CA ILE A 97 7.87 -6.29 -3.86
C ILE A 97 7.70 -6.12 -2.35
N ALA A 98 8.51 -5.27 -1.71
CA ALA A 98 8.35 -4.96 -0.28
C ALA A 98 6.98 -4.35 0.03
N GLY A 99 6.53 -3.39 -0.78
CA GLY A 99 5.20 -2.79 -0.65
C GLY A 99 4.07 -3.81 -0.81
N LEU A 100 4.17 -4.70 -1.81
CA LEU A 100 3.20 -5.79 -2.03
C LEU A 100 3.18 -6.79 -0.86
N ALA A 101 4.35 -7.13 -0.31
CA ALA A 101 4.44 -8.02 0.85
C ALA A 101 3.76 -7.41 2.08
N ILE A 102 3.99 -6.12 2.35
CA ILE A 102 3.32 -5.38 3.44
C ILE A 102 1.81 -5.35 3.22
N TYR A 103 1.39 -5.09 1.99
CA TYR A 103 -0.02 -5.07 1.63
C TYR A 103 -0.69 -6.43 1.84
N ALA A 104 -0.05 -7.52 1.42
CA ALA A 104 -0.54 -8.88 1.62
C ALA A 104 -0.60 -9.24 3.12
N ALA A 105 0.43 -8.87 3.90
CA ALA A 105 0.45 -9.08 5.34
C ALA A 105 -0.69 -8.32 6.06
N ASN A 106 -0.97 -7.08 5.65
CA ASN A 106 -2.10 -6.30 6.17
C ASN A 106 -3.45 -6.99 5.85
N ALA A 107 -3.62 -7.53 4.64
CA ALA A 107 -4.84 -8.24 4.26
C ALA A 107 -5.04 -9.53 5.08
N VAL A 108 -3.96 -10.29 5.30
CA VAL A 108 -3.99 -11.50 6.14
C VAL A 108 -4.33 -11.15 7.60
N ASP A 109 -3.71 -10.12 8.19
CA ASP A 109 -4.03 -9.71 9.56
C ASP A 109 -5.50 -9.27 9.67
N ALA A 110 -6.00 -8.49 8.70
CA ALA A 110 -7.39 -8.06 8.67
C ALA A 110 -8.36 -9.25 8.57
N TYR A 111 -8.03 -10.27 7.78
CA TYR A 111 -8.84 -11.49 7.64
C TYR A 111 -8.87 -12.35 8.91
N LEU A 112 -7.72 -12.50 9.58
CA LEU A 112 -7.62 -13.29 10.82
C LEU A 112 -8.38 -12.64 12.00
N HIS A 113 -8.57 -11.32 11.97
CA HIS A 113 -9.24 -10.56 13.03
C HIS A 113 -10.63 -10.02 12.64
N SER A 114 -11.19 -10.44 11.50
CA SER A 114 -12.56 -10.13 11.07
C SER A 114 -13.55 -11.23 11.42
#